data_AF-A0A6I6S8R2-F1
#
_entry.id   AF-A0A6I6S8R2-F1
#
_cell.length_a   1.000
_cell.length_b   1.000
_cell.length_c   1.000
_cell.angle_alpha   90.00
_cell.angle_beta   90.00
_cell.angle_gamma   90.00
#
_symmetry.space_group_name_H-M   'P 1'
#
loop_
_entity.id
_entity.type
_entity.pdbx_description
1 polymer ?
#
loop_
_entity_poly.entity_id
_entity_poly.type
_entity_poly.pdbx_seq_one_letter_code
_entity_poly.pdbx_strand_id
1 'polypeptide(L)'
;MATVLERLQLRNVSLQVMPTDAAEHPCIDGPLVLVEMPELRMLGYVEGHARSQLVSDRKEVGDLMRRYGMIRTQALSTGESIKFIEKLAG
;
A
#
# COMPACT_ATOMS: atom_id res chain seq x y z
N MET A 1 -15.59 8.61 -9.99
CA MET A 1 -14.86 8.92 -8.74
C MET A 1 -15.66 8.64 -7.46
N ALA A 2 -17.01 8.58 -7.47
CA ALA A 2 -17.82 8.19 -6.30
C ALA A 2 -17.45 6.82 -5.68
N THR A 3 -16.97 5.89 -6.50
CA THR A 3 -16.70 4.50 -6.12
C THR A 3 -15.57 4.29 -5.13
N VAL A 4 -14.56 5.17 -5.08
CA VAL A 4 -13.42 4.99 -4.16
C VAL A 4 -13.80 5.44 -2.75
N LEU A 5 -14.42 6.62 -2.60
CA LEU A 5 -14.82 7.15 -1.30
C LEU A 5 -15.90 6.28 -0.62
N GLU A 6 -16.82 5.70 -1.40
CA GLU A 6 -17.80 4.72 -0.91
C GLU A 6 -17.12 3.49 -0.28
N ARG A 7 -16.04 2.99 -0.89
CA ARG A 7 -15.29 1.81 -0.39
C ARG A 7 -14.55 2.11 0.92
N LEU A 8 -14.19 3.36 1.18
CA LEU A 8 -13.52 3.77 2.42
C LEU A 8 -14.44 3.79 3.64
N GLN A 9 -15.76 3.60 3.45
CA GLN A 9 -16.71 3.39 4.55
C GLN A 9 -16.64 1.97 5.14
N LEU A 10 -15.98 1.03 4.44
CA LEU A 10 -15.83 -0.34 4.92
C LEU A 10 -14.75 -0.41 6.00
N ARG A 11 -15.10 -1.01 7.16
CA ARG A 11 -14.19 -1.12 8.32
C ARG A 11 -12.87 -1.85 8.06
N ASN A 12 -12.82 -2.67 7.02
CA ASN A 12 -11.69 -3.50 6.62
C ASN A 12 -10.92 -2.92 5.43
N VAL A 13 -11.23 -1.69 5.03
CA VAL A 13 -10.54 -0.98 3.96
C VAL A 13 -9.88 0.26 4.54
N SER A 14 -8.63 0.49 4.18
CA SER A 14 -7.91 1.72 4.49
C SER A 14 -7.17 2.14 3.24
N LEU A 15 -7.21 3.43 2.96
CA LEU A 15 -6.50 4.02 1.82
C LEU A 15 -5.66 5.17 2.33
N GLN A 16 -4.41 5.17 1.91
CA GLN A 16 -3.48 6.25 2.16
C GLN A 16 -2.91 6.74 0.84
N VAL A 17 -2.86 8.06 0.69
CA VAL A 17 -2.27 8.73 -0.46
C VAL A 17 -0.84 9.11 -0.10
N MET A 18 0.11 8.72 -0.95
CA MET A 18 1.47 9.24 -0.90
C MET A 18 1.50 10.62 -1.55
N PRO A 19 1.88 11.69 -0.84
CA PRO A 19 1.99 13.00 -1.45
C PRO A 19 3.24 13.06 -2.36
N THR A 20 3.19 13.87 -3.41
CA THR A 20 4.24 13.94 -4.45
C THR A 20 5.46 14.77 -4.04
N ASP A 21 5.38 15.48 -2.91
CA ASP A 21 6.48 16.22 -2.30
C ASP A 21 7.31 15.38 -1.32
N ALA A 22 6.96 14.10 -1.12
CA ALA A 22 7.79 13.15 -0.38
C ALA A 22 9.15 13.02 -1.08
N ALA A 23 10.22 13.38 -0.36
CA ALA A 23 11.56 13.62 -0.89
C ALA A 23 12.15 12.45 -1.70
N GLU A 24 11.83 11.21 -1.33
CA GLU A 24 12.18 10.00 -2.06
C GLU A 24 10.93 9.13 -2.18
N HIS A 25 10.47 8.81 -3.39
CA HIS A 25 9.29 7.97 -3.55
C HIS A 25 9.66 6.51 -3.23
N PRO A 26 9.18 5.92 -2.11
CA PRO A 26 9.64 4.58 -1.70
C PRO A 26 9.07 3.43 -2.56
N CYS A 27 8.20 3.74 -3.52
CA CYS A 27 7.47 2.81 -4.40
C CYS A 27 8.08 2.76 -5.82
N ILE A 28 9.39 2.96 -5.95
CA ILE A 28 10.07 2.93 -7.26
C ILE A 28 10.07 1.51 -7.87
N ASP A 29 10.03 0.46 -7.05
CA ASP A 29 10.13 -0.93 -7.54
C ASP A 29 8.78 -1.57 -7.87
N GLY A 30 7.75 -0.74 -8.08
CA GLY A 30 6.43 -1.18 -8.51
C GLY A 30 5.48 -1.62 -7.39
N PRO A 31 4.29 -2.14 -7.76
CA PRO A 31 3.28 -2.57 -6.82
C PRO A 31 3.77 -3.67 -5.87
N LEU A 32 3.40 -3.55 -4.60
CA LEU A 32 3.63 -4.53 -3.55
C LEU A 32 2.31 -4.91 -2.89
N VAL A 33 2.04 -6.20 -2.82
CA VAL A 33 0.94 -6.79 -2.05
C VAL A 33 1.52 -7.67 -0.95
N LEU A 34 1.02 -7.50 0.27
CA LEU A 34 1.34 -8.35 1.41
C LEU A 34 0.08 -9.07 1.85
N VAL A 35 0.18 -10.37 2.11
CA VAL A 35 -0.95 -11.21 2.51
C VAL A 35 -0.56 -11.98 3.77
N GLU A 36 -1.39 -11.87 4.80
CA GLU A 36 -1.34 -12.76 5.96
C GLU A 36 -2.31 -13.92 5.72
N MET A 37 -1.77 -15.15 5.75
CA MET A 37 -2.55 -16.37 5.64
C MET A 37 -3.18 -16.73 6.99
N PRO A 38 -4.26 -17.54 7.04
CA PRO A 38 -4.94 -17.92 8.28
C PRO A 38 -4.02 -18.55 9.33
N GLU A 39 -2.96 -19.23 8.91
CA GLU A 39 -1.91 -19.80 9.76
C GLU A 39 -0.85 -18.79 10.23
N LEU A 40 -1.13 -17.48 10.13
CA LEU A 40 -0.24 -16.36 10.46
C LEU A 40 1.05 -16.34 9.63
N ARG A 41 1.02 -16.97 8.45
CA ARG A 41 2.12 -16.95 7.49
C ARG A 41 2.00 -15.73 6.60
N MET A 42 3.08 -14.96 6.48
CA MET A 42 3.14 -13.82 5.57
C MET A 42 3.64 -14.24 4.17
N LEU A 43 3.00 -13.72 3.14
CA LEU A 43 3.42 -13.82 1.74
C LEU A 43 3.53 -12.41 1.15
N GLY A 44 4.46 -12.23 0.22
CA GLY A 44 4.58 -11.03 -0.60
C GLY A 44 4.28 -11.34 -2.05
N TYR A 45 3.67 -10.40 -2.76
CA TYR A 45 3.54 -10.45 -4.21
C TYR A 45 4.02 -9.12 -4.77
N VAL A 46 5.00 -9.19 -5.66
CA VAL A 46 5.61 -8.03 -6.29
C VAL A 46 5.43 -8.13 -7.80
N GLU A 47 5.03 -7.03 -8.42
CA GLU A 47 4.89 -6.93 -9.87
C GLU A 47 6.09 -6.19 -10.45
N GLY A 48 6.97 -6.91 -11.14
CA GLY A 48 8.02 -6.33 -11.96
C GLY A 48 7.57 -6.17 -13.41
N HIS A 49 8.23 -5.28 -14.15
CA HIS A 49 7.88 -4.95 -15.54
C HIS A 49 7.72 -6.15 -16.49
N ALA A 50 8.50 -7.22 -16.29
CA ALA A 50 8.44 -8.42 -17.15
C ALA A 50 7.86 -9.66 -16.45
N ARG A 51 7.78 -9.64 -15.11
CA ARG A 51 7.38 -10.79 -14.31
C ARG A 51 6.85 -10.36 -12.95
N SER A 52 5.77 -10.99 -12.54
CA SER A 52 5.31 -10.95 -11.15
C SER A 52 5.83 -12.15 -10.37
N GLN A 53 6.14 -11.93 -9.10
CA GLN A 53 6.71 -12.96 -8.22
C GLN A 53 5.90 -13.08 -6.94
N LEU A 54 5.51 -14.32 -6.60
CA LEU A 54 5.05 -14.68 -5.27
C LEU A 54 6.28 -15.02 -4.42
N VAL A 55 6.45 -14.29 -3.32
CA VAL A 55 7.55 -14.39 -2.36
C VAL A 55 7.02 -15.05 -1.09
N SER A 56 7.64 -16.17 -0.72
CA SER A 56 7.22 -16.97 0.44
C SER A 56 8.35 -17.27 1.42
N ASP A 57 9.59 -16.88 1.09
CA ASP A 57 10.73 -16.96 2.01
C ASP A 57 10.57 -15.93 3.13
N ARG A 58 10.78 -16.35 4.38
CA ARG A 58 10.48 -15.52 5.54
C ARG A 58 11.36 -14.27 5.62
N LYS A 59 12.62 -14.36 5.20
CA LYS A 59 13.56 -13.23 5.22
C LYS A 59 13.16 -12.21 4.16
N GLU A 60 12.90 -12.66 2.95
CA GLU A 60 12.47 -11.80 1.84
C GLU A 60 11.13 -11.12 2.12
N VAL A 61 10.14 -11.86 2.63
CA VAL A 61 8.85 -11.25 3.04
C VAL A 61 9.06 -10.23 4.16
N GLY A 62 9.96 -10.49 5.10
CA GLY A 62 10.33 -9.54 6.14
C GLY A 62 10.92 -8.23 5.60
N ASP A 63 11.72 -8.29 4.53
CA ASP A 63 12.23 -7.10 3.83
C ASP A 63 11.07 -6.30 3.20
N LEU A 64 10.13 -6.98 2.54
CA LEU A 64 8.94 -6.35 1.95
C LEU A 64 8.04 -5.70 3.01
N MET A 65 7.84 -6.35 4.17
CA MET A 65 7.08 -5.79 5.29
C MET A 65 7.73 -4.52 5.86
N ARG A 66 9.07 -4.51 6.01
CA ARG A 66 9.80 -3.30 6.45
C ARG A 66 9.61 -2.17 5.47
N ARG A 67 9.72 -2.46 4.17
CA ARG A 67 9.49 -1.47 3.11
C ARG A 67 8.07 -0.92 3.16
N TYR A 68 7.06 -1.77 3.26
CA TYR A 68 5.67 -1.36 3.44
C TYR A 68 5.50 -0.46 4.67
N GLY A 69 6.13 -0.80 5.79
CA GLY A 69 6.15 0.02 6.99
C GLY A 69 6.66 1.44 6.73
N MET A 70 7.80 1.57 6.06
CA MET A 70 8.39 2.88 5.70
C MET A 70 7.47 3.68 4.77
N ILE A 71 6.93 3.05 3.72
CA ILE A 71 5.96 3.68 2.80
C ILE A 71 4.78 4.25 3.59
N ARG A 72 4.23 3.45 4.52
CA ARG A 72 3.06 3.85 5.32
C ARG A 72 3.32 5.06 6.23
N THR A 73 4.55 5.23 6.71
CA THR A 73 4.91 6.37 7.58
C THR A 73 5.01 7.71 6.85
N GLN A 74 5.26 7.67 5.54
CA GLN A 74 5.39 8.88 4.71
C GLN A 74 4.07 9.24 3.99
N ALA A 75 3.17 8.26 3.83
CA ALA A 75 1.85 8.50 3.27
C ALA A 75 0.98 9.31 4.24
N LEU A 76 0.02 10.06 3.69
CA LEU A 76 -1.02 10.73 4.47
C LEU A 76 -1.78 9.71 5.33
N SER A 77 -2.28 10.14 6.50
CA SER A 77 -3.21 9.29 7.26
C SER A 77 -4.46 8.98 6.42
N THR A 78 -5.21 7.95 6.80
CA THR A 78 -6.46 7.59 6.10
C THR A 78 -7.44 8.77 6.05
N GLY A 79 -7.57 9.54 7.14
CA GLY A 79 -8.45 10.70 7.19
C GLY A 79 -7.98 11.86 6.32
N GLU A 80 -6.67 12.14 6.29
CA GLU A 80 -6.09 13.15 5.40
C GLU A 80 -6.21 12.76 3.93
N SER A 81 -6.10 11.47 3.64
CA SER A 81 -6.25 10.91 2.29
C SER A 81 -7.67 11.06 1.75
N ILE A 82 -8.69 10.84 2.60
CA ILE A 82 -10.09 11.09 2.24
C ILE A 82 -10.29 12.55 1.87
N LYS A 83 -9.86 13.47 2.75
CA LYS A 83 -9.96 14.92 2.50
C LYS A 83 -9.24 15.35 1.23
N PHE A 84 -8.08 14.76 0.98
CA PHE A 84 -7.29 15.02 -0.23
C PHE A 84 -8.04 14.58 -1.49
N ILE A 85 -8.63 13.38 -1.50
CA ILE A 85 -9.41 12.86 -2.63
C ILE A 85 -10.68 13.67 -2.84
N GLU A 86 -11.40 14.03 -1.77
CA GLU A 86 -12.60 14.87 -1.84
C GLU A 86 -12.30 16.23 -2.47
N LYS A 87 -11.17 16.85 -2.12
CA LYS A 87 -10.72 18.12 -2.71
C LYS A 87 -10.40 18.00 -4.20
N LEU A 88 -9.87 16.86 -4.67
CA LEU A 88 -9.56 16.63 -6.08
C LEU A 88 -10.79 16.25 -6.92
N ALA A 89 -11.84 15.73 -6.29
CA ALA A 89 -13.07 15.32 -6.95
C ALA A 89 -14.12 16.45 -7.09
N GLY A 90 -13.88 17.60 -6.45
CA GLY A 90 -14.66 18.84 -6.62
C GLY A 90 -13.99 19.82 -7.58
#